data_AF-A0A2V9H7V0-F1
#
_entry.id   AF-A0A2V9H7V0-F1
#
_cell.length_a   1.000
_cell.length_b   1.000
_cell.length_c   1.000
_cell.angle_alpha   90.00
_cell.angle_beta   90.00
_cell.angle_gamma   90.00
#
_symmetry.space_group_name_H-M   'P 1'
#
loop_
_entity.id
_entity.type
_entity.pdbx_description
1 polymer ?
#
loop_
_entity_poly.entity_id
_entity_poly.type
_entity_poly.pdbx_seq_one_letter_code
_entity_poly.pdbx_strand_id
1 'polypeptide(L)'
;MEIPEVPSRTEKNRFLTVVCLTVLLVYYELYRWLPLGRWNGEFHWPIHNDQFYPDIVIGFLLLVMVVSFTRRLRAGMWIAVVLLSVWVAVHLHDWWIPYIRGTGPERDGFYSFYRNRTQVLPSFGRHRPPDGGHAVLDLFVFAAFLSALVSSVIASRTVKSATEVPAG
;
A
#
# COMPACT_ATOMS: atom_id res chain seq x y z
N MET A 1 36.62 -3.12 21.30
CA MET A 1 35.64 -2.06 20.92
C MET A 1 35.27 -2.34 19.47
N GLU A 2 34.18 -3.08 19.24
CA GLU A 2 33.69 -3.35 17.89
C GLU A 2 33.04 -2.07 17.35
N ILE A 3 33.53 -1.57 16.23
CA ILE A 3 32.90 -0.46 15.53
C ILE A 3 31.64 -1.05 14.87
N PRO A 4 30.42 -0.57 15.20
CA PRO A 4 29.21 -1.12 14.58
C PRO A 4 29.26 -0.90 13.07
N GLU A 5 29.12 -1.98 12.30
CA GLU A 5 29.06 -1.91 10.85
C GLU A 5 27.88 -1.02 10.43
N VAL A 6 28.18 0.04 9.67
CA VAL A 6 27.16 0.94 9.14
C VAL A 6 26.40 0.19 8.04
N PRO A 7 25.07 0.04 8.12
CA PRO A 7 24.31 -0.69 7.12
C PRO A 7 24.51 -0.09 5.73
N SER A 8 24.71 -0.95 4.73
CA SER A 8 24.86 -0.52 3.34
C SER A 8 23.59 0.21 2.87
N ARG A 9 23.72 1.09 1.86
CA ARG A 9 22.57 1.81 1.26
C ARG A 9 21.44 0.85 0.84
N THR A 10 21.81 -0.32 0.30
CA THR A 10 20.87 -1.38 -0.11
C THR A 10 20.10 -1.93 1.08
N GLU A 11 20.76 -2.14 2.22
CA GLU A 11 20.12 -2.64 3.43
C GLU A 11 19.18 -1.61 4.06
N LYS A 12 19.58 -0.33 4.08
CA LYS A 12 18.72 0.77 4.54
C LYS A 12 17.44 0.87 3.74
N ASN A 13 17.53 0.83 2.40
CA ASN A 13 16.35 0.91 1.52
C ASN A 13 15.42 -0.29 1.68
N ARG A 14 15.98 -1.50 1.81
CA ARG A 14 15.20 -2.71 2.03
C ARG A 14 14.53 -2.68 3.40
N PHE A 15 15.24 -2.26 4.44
CA PHE A 15 14.69 -2.10 5.78
C PHE A 15 13.52 -1.11 5.77
N LEU A 16 13.70 0.06 5.15
CA LEU A 16 12.62 1.03 4.97
C LEU A 16 11.40 0.42 4.25
N THR A 17 11.64 -0.35 3.18
CA THR A 17 10.56 -1.03 2.45
C THR A 17 9.80 -2.00 3.34
N VAL A 18 10.51 -2.81 4.14
CA VAL A 18 9.90 -3.74 5.09
C VAL A 18 9.06 -2.97 6.10
N VAL A 19 9.57 -1.87 6.66
CA VAL A 19 8.82 -1.02 7.59
C VAL A 19 7.56 -0.47 6.93
N CYS A 20 7.65 0.10 5.72
CA CYS A 20 6.48 0.62 5.00
C CYS A 20 5.43 -0.47 4.74
N LEU A 21 5.86 -1.66 4.29
CA LEU A 21 4.96 -2.80 4.05
C LEU A 21 4.31 -3.32 5.33
N THR A 22 5.07 -3.38 6.43
CA THR A 22 4.53 -3.81 7.73
C THR A 22 3.54 -2.80 8.28
N VAL A 23 3.82 -1.50 8.18
CA VAL A 23 2.86 -0.45 8.58
C VAL A 23 1.61 -0.51 7.73
N LEU A 24 1.74 -0.68 6.41
CA LEU A 24 0.61 -0.87 5.50
C LEU A 24 -0.22 -2.10 5.89
N LEU A 25 0.42 -3.25 6.12
CA LEU A 25 -0.24 -4.49 6.56
C LEU A 25 -1.00 -4.29 7.86
N VAL A 26 -0.33 -3.79 8.90
CA VAL A 26 -0.95 -3.59 10.22
C VAL A 26 -2.13 -2.63 10.10
N TYR A 27 -1.95 -1.50 9.40
CA TYR A 27 -3.04 -0.55 9.21
C TYR A 27 -4.20 -1.16 8.44
N TYR A 28 -3.94 -1.91 7.37
CA TYR A 28 -4.97 -2.59 6.58
C TYR A 28 -5.78 -3.57 7.44
N GLU A 29 -5.11 -4.43 8.21
CA GLU A 29 -5.78 -5.40 9.08
C GLU A 29 -6.63 -4.69 10.15
N LEU A 30 -6.09 -3.65 10.82
CA LEU A 30 -6.86 -2.88 11.79
C LEU A 30 -8.07 -2.20 11.13
N TYR A 31 -7.88 -1.63 9.95
CA TYR A 31 -8.91 -0.94 9.19
C TYR A 31 -10.01 -1.87 8.71
N ARG A 32 -9.73 -3.14 8.40
CA ARG A 32 -10.74 -4.10 7.92
C ARG A 32 -11.44 -4.85 9.06
N TRP A 33 -10.73 -5.17 10.14
CA TRP A 33 -11.21 -6.15 11.13
C TRP A 33 -11.63 -5.57 12.48
N LEU A 34 -11.33 -4.30 12.76
CA LEU A 34 -11.75 -3.67 14.02
C LEU A 34 -12.89 -2.66 13.81
N PRO A 35 -13.83 -2.54 14.77
CA PRO A 35 -14.87 -1.51 14.70
C PRO A 35 -14.28 -0.14 15.08
N LEU A 36 -13.83 0.62 14.07
CA LEU A 36 -13.26 1.97 14.26
C LEU A 36 -14.31 3.08 14.05
N GLY A 37 -15.59 2.72 14.13
CA GLY A 37 -16.72 3.63 13.95
C GLY A 37 -16.70 4.31 12.59
N ARG A 38 -16.78 5.65 12.58
CA ARG A 38 -16.82 6.43 11.33
C ARG A 38 -15.53 6.33 10.50
N TRP A 39 -14.44 5.80 11.06
CA TRP A 39 -13.17 5.68 10.35
C TRP A 39 -13.23 4.65 9.22
N ASN A 40 -13.75 3.45 9.49
CA ASN A 40 -13.90 2.36 8.53
C ASN A 40 -15.37 1.99 8.23
N GLY A 41 -16.31 2.77 8.77
CA GLY A 41 -17.74 2.52 8.65
C GLY A 41 -18.23 1.52 9.70
N GLU A 42 -19.53 1.21 9.66
CA GLU A 42 -20.13 0.28 10.63
C GLU A 42 -19.68 -1.17 10.32
N PHE A 43 -18.50 -1.52 10.80
CA PHE A 43 -18.07 -2.89 10.93
C PHE A 43 -19.05 -3.63 11.85
N HIS A 44 -19.66 -4.69 11.33
CA HIS A 44 -20.56 -5.55 12.08
C HIS A 44 -20.03 -6.99 11.99
N TRP A 45 -20.01 -7.67 13.15
CA TRP A 45 -19.74 -9.09 13.21
C TRP A 45 -21.06 -9.87 13.25
N PRO A 46 -21.25 -10.92 12.43
CA PRO A 46 -20.33 -11.45 11.44
C PRO A 46 -20.20 -10.54 10.20
N ILE A 47 -19.05 -10.57 9.54
CA ILE A 47 -18.81 -9.77 8.33
C ILE A 47 -19.58 -10.38 7.17
N HIS A 48 -20.63 -9.71 6.73
CA HIS A 48 -21.48 -10.11 5.60
C HIS A 48 -21.31 -9.17 4.40
N ASN A 49 -20.09 -8.73 4.13
CA ASN A 49 -19.79 -7.98 2.90
C ASN A 49 -19.21 -8.90 1.82
N ASP A 50 -19.38 -8.48 0.58
CA ASP A 50 -18.77 -9.06 -0.63
C ASP A 50 -17.23 -8.99 -0.63
N GLN A 51 -16.64 -8.26 0.32
CA GLN A 51 -15.21 -8.03 0.43
C GLN A 51 -14.49 -8.95 1.42
N PHE A 52 -15.19 -9.81 2.17
CA PHE A 52 -14.57 -10.65 3.21
C PHE A 52 -13.41 -11.50 2.67
N TYR A 53 -13.64 -12.24 1.59
CA TYR A 53 -12.59 -13.06 0.96
C TYR A 53 -11.51 -12.22 0.28
N PRO A 54 -11.84 -11.20 -0.53
CA PRO A 54 -10.84 -10.26 -1.05
C PRO A 54 -9.93 -9.67 0.03
N ASP A 55 -10.47 -9.32 1.20
CA ASP A 55 -9.69 -8.71 2.27
C ASP A 55 -8.65 -9.67 2.86
N ILE A 56 -9.03 -10.93 3.09
CA ILE A 56 -8.11 -11.97 3.55
C ILE A 56 -6.99 -12.17 2.53
N VAL A 57 -7.33 -12.20 1.24
CA VAL A 57 -6.34 -12.34 0.17
C VAL A 57 -5.38 -11.15 0.14
N ILE A 58 -5.87 -9.92 0.29
CA ILE A 58 -5.02 -8.73 0.33
C ILE A 58 -4.08 -8.77 1.53
N GLY A 59 -4.60 -9.10 2.73
CA GLY A 59 -3.79 -9.26 3.94
C GLY A 59 -2.69 -10.31 3.79
N PHE A 60 -3.05 -11.47 3.23
CA PHE A 60 -2.07 -12.53 2.93
C PHE A 60 -1.02 -12.09 1.91
N LEU A 61 -1.42 -11.42 0.83
CA LEU A 61 -0.48 -10.92 -0.18
C LEU A 61 0.48 -9.90 0.43
N LEU A 62 0.00 -8.97 1.26
CA LEU A 62 0.85 -8.03 1.99
C LEU A 62 1.88 -8.73 2.88
N LEU A 63 1.47 -9.79 3.59
CA LEU A 63 2.40 -10.62 4.37
C LEU A 63 3.46 -11.27 3.47
N VAL A 64 3.07 -11.82 2.32
CA VAL A 64 4.00 -12.40 1.34
C VAL A 64 4.98 -11.35 0.81
N MET A 65 4.53 -10.10 0.59
CA MET A 65 5.41 -8.99 0.20
C MET A 65 6.44 -8.68 1.30
N VAL A 66 6.02 -8.58 2.56
CA VAL A 66 6.92 -8.36 3.72
C VAL A 66 7.97 -9.47 3.78
N VAL A 67 7.57 -10.74 3.66
CA VAL A 67 8.47 -11.89 3.66
C VAL A 67 9.44 -11.81 2.48
N SER A 68 8.96 -11.45 1.29
CA SER A 68 9.77 -11.36 0.07
C SER A 68 10.91 -10.34 0.22
N PHE A 69 10.63 -9.16 0.76
CA PHE A 69 11.66 -8.15 1.03
C PHE A 69 12.57 -8.55 2.19
N THR A 70 12.04 -9.16 3.24
CA THR A 70 12.85 -9.64 4.38
C THR A 70 13.85 -10.72 3.95
N ARG A 71 13.38 -11.69 3.16
CA ARG A 71 14.15 -12.84 2.67
C ARG A 71 14.90 -12.57 1.36
N ARG A 72 14.82 -11.35 0.82
CA ARG A 72 15.49 -10.92 -0.44
C ARG A 72 15.09 -11.77 -1.66
N LEU A 73 13.83 -12.20 -1.72
CA LEU A 73 13.29 -13.03 -2.80
C LEU A 73 12.98 -12.16 -4.02
N ARG A 74 13.91 -12.08 -4.98
CA ARG A 74 13.84 -11.12 -6.11
C ARG A 74 12.55 -11.20 -6.93
N ALA A 75 12.09 -12.42 -7.25
CA ALA A 75 10.84 -12.60 -7.97
C ALA A 75 9.66 -12.05 -7.15
N GLY A 76 9.60 -12.38 -5.85
CA GLY A 76 8.59 -11.88 -4.92
C GLY A 76 8.62 -10.36 -4.76
N MET A 77 9.81 -9.74 -4.76
CA MET A 77 9.95 -8.28 -4.71
C MET A 77 9.34 -7.60 -5.94
N TRP A 78 9.58 -8.13 -7.14
CA TRP A 78 8.99 -7.57 -8.37
C TRP A 78 7.48 -7.84 -8.46
N ILE A 79 7.02 -9.02 -8.03
CA ILE A 79 5.58 -9.31 -7.90
C ILE A 79 4.92 -8.30 -6.96
N ALA A 80 5.55 -7.99 -5.83
CA ALA A 80 5.06 -6.97 -4.89
C ALA A 80 4.95 -5.59 -5.56
N VAL A 81 5.97 -5.16 -6.32
CA VAL A 81 5.94 -3.89 -7.07
C VAL A 81 4.77 -3.85 -8.05
N VAL A 82 4.51 -4.93 -8.79
CA VAL A 82 3.38 -5.00 -9.74
C VAL A 82 2.05 -4.92 -9.01
N LEU A 83 1.86 -5.72 -7.96
CA LEU A 83 0.60 -5.73 -7.19
C LEU A 83 0.34 -4.37 -6.52
N LEU A 84 1.36 -3.75 -5.93
CA LEU A 84 1.25 -2.40 -5.37
C LEU A 84 0.94 -1.37 -6.46
N SER A 85 1.52 -1.48 -7.65
CA SER A 85 1.22 -0.56 -8.75
C SER A 85 -0.24 -0.64 -9.21
N VAL A 86 -0.81 -1.85 -9.23
CA VAL A 86 -2.25 -2.04 -9.51
C VAL A 86 -3.09 -1.40 -8.41
N TRP A 87 -2.71 -1.59 -7.15
CA TRP A 87 -3.43 -0.98 -6.02
C TRP A 87 -3.39 0.55 -6.08
N VAL A 88 -2.22 1.13 -6.37
CA VAL A 88 -2.06 2.57 -6.61
C VAL A 88 -2.98 3.04 -7.74
N ALA A 89 -3.03 2.32 -8.86
CA ALA A 89 -3.88 2.69 -10.00
C ALA A 89 -5.37 2.70 -9.64
N VAL A 90 -5.84 1.70 -8.89
CA VAL A 90 -7.23 1.65 -8.39
C VAL A 90 -7.52 2.86 -7.50
N HIS A 91 -6.65 3.18 -6.54
CA HIS A 91 -6.87 4.31 -5.64
C HIS A 91 -6.82 5.67 -6.35
N LEU A 92 -5.93 5.81 -7.35
CA LEU A 92 -5.93 7.00 -8.19
C LEU A 92 -7.25 7.12 -8.98
N HIS A 93 -7.74 6.03 -9.56
CA HIS A 93 -8.98 6.00 -10.33
C HIS A 93 -10.23 6.27 -9.47
N ASP A 94 -10.26 5.74 -8.25
CA ASP A 94 -11.46 5.80 -7.41
C ASP A 94 -11.55 7.04 -6.53
N TRP A 95 -10.41 7.61 -6.17
CA TRP A 95 -10.35 8.69 -5.20
C TRP A 95 -9.69 9.95 -5.77
N TRP A 96 -8.44 9.86 -6.20
CA TRP A 96 -7.65 11.06 -6.47
C TRP A 96 -8.02 11.75 -7.78
N ILE A 97 -8.21 10.99 -8.87
CA ILE A 97 -8.66 11.55 -10.15
C ILE A 97 -10.07 12.18 -10.01
N PRO A 98 -11.06 11.49 -9.42
CA PRO A 98 -12.34 12.06 -9.02
C PRO A 98 -12.25 13.33 -8.17
N TYR A 99 -11.35 13.36 -7.20
CA TYR A 99 -11.18 14.53 -6.35
C TYR A 99 -10.58 15.71 -7.12
N ILE A 100 -9.62 15.47 -8.00
CA ILE A 100 -8.97 16.54 -8.77
C ILE A 100 -9.88 17.06 -9.88
N ARG A 101 -10.53 16.17 -10.64
CA ARG A 101 -11.28 16.52 -11.86
C ARG A 101 -12.78 16.70 -11.65
N GLY A 102 -13.29 16.24 -10.52
CA GLY A 102 -14.72 16.09 -10.30
C GLY A 102 -15.26 14.83 -10.97
N THR A 103 -16.45 14.39 -10.54
CA THR A 103 -17.14 13.21 -11.09
C THR A 103 -18.47 13.56 -11.75
N GLY A 104 -18.97 12.68 -12.61
CA GLY A 104 -20.35 12.76 -13.10
C GLY A 104 -21.36 12.09 -12.15
N PRO A 105 -22.67 12.25 -12.43
CA PRO A 105 -23.74 11.68 -11.61
C PRO A 105 -23.70 10.15 -11.50
N GLU A 106 -23.10 9.46 -12.49
CA GLU A 106 -22.96 8.01 -12.53
C GLU A 106 -22.19 7.43 -11.33
N ARG A 107 -21.38 8.23 -10.64
CA ARG A 107 -20.64 7.81 -9.43
C ARG A 107 -21.26 8.29 -8.12
N ASP A 108 -22.39 9.02 -8.13
CA ASP A 108 -22.97 9.56 -6.89
C ASP A 108 -23.39 8.45 -5.91
N GLY A 109 -23.87 7.31 -6.41
CA GLY A 109 -24.18 6.14 -5.58
C GLY A 109 -22.95 5.62 -4.83
N PHE A 110 -21.82 5.47 -5.54
CA PHE A 110 -20.55 5.05 -4.96
C PHE A 110 -20.11 5.99 -3.83
N TYR A 111 -20.06 7.31 -4.08
CA TYR A 111 -19.61 8.26 -3.04
C TYR A 111 -20.63 8.48 -1.92
N SER A 112 -21.92 8.28 -2.18
CA SER A 112 -22.95 8.37 -1.13
C SER A 112 -22.73 7.35 -0.02
N PHE A 113 -22.22 6.15 -0.35
CA PHE A 113 -21.89 5.10 0.61
C PHE A 113 -20.81 5.55 1.61
N TYR A 114 -19.83 6.33 1.16
CA TYR A 114 -18.72 6.81 1.98
C TYR A 114 -19.03 8.12 2.72
N ARG A 115 -20.16 8.77 2.43
CA ARG A 115 -20.51 10.11 2.96
C ARG A 115 -20.53 10.18 4.49
N ASN A 116 -20.92 9.10 5.16
CA ASN A 116 -21.03 9.07 6.62
C ASN A 116 -19.68 8.79 7.32
N ARG A 117 -18.64 8.43 6.55
CA ARG A 117 -17.29 8.21 7.09
C ARG A 117 -16.59 9.52 7.42
N THR A 118 -15.60 9.45 8.30
CA THR A 118 -14.73 10.57 8.63
C THR A 118 -14.09 11.10 7.35
N GLN A 119 -14.09 12.42 7.14
CA GLN A 119 -13.46 13.06 6.00
C GLN A 119 -12.24 13.85 6.48
N VAL A 120 -11.10 13.68 5.81
CA VAL A 120 -9.88 14.46 6.10
C VAL A 120 -9.76 15.66 5.18
N LEU A 121 -10.22 15.51 3.94
CA LEU A 121 -10.21 16.57 2.94
C LEU A 121 -11.62 17.14 2.72
N PRO A 122 -11.74 18.43 2.36
CA PRO A 122 -13.03 19.03 2.09
C PRO A 122 -13.62 18.46 0.80
N SER A 123 -14.93 18.20 0.80
CA SER A 123 -15.70 17.95 -0.42
C SER A 123 -16.27 19.27 -0.95
N PHE A 124 -16.26 19.46 -2.26
CA PHE A 124 -16.78 20.67 -2.89
C PHE A 124 -17.31 20.37 -4.29
N GLY A 125 -18.53 20.86 -4.59
CA GLY A 125 -19.19 20.56 -5.85
C GLY A 125 -19.23 19.05 -6.13
N ARG A 126 -18.64 18.64 -7.27
CA ARG A 126 -18.52 17.23 -7.68
C ARG A 126 -17.14 16.61 -7.37
N HIS A 127 -16.32 17.28 -6.57
CA HIS A 127 -15.00 16.82 -6.16
C HIS A 127 -15.13 16.02 -4.87
N ARG A 128 -15.03 14.69 -5.00
CA ARG A 128 -15.23 13.74 -3.90
C ARG A 128 -13.87 13.18 -3.45
N PRO A 129 -13.40 13.54 -2.25
CA PRO A 129 -12.13 13.01 -1.74
C PRO A 129 -12.28 11.54 -1.29
N PRO A 130 -11.16 10.83 -1.10
CA PRO A 130 -11.17 9.63 -0.27
C PRO A 130 -11.68 9.97 1.14
N ASP A 131 -12.42 9.04 1.75
CA ASP A 131 -12.66 9.14 3.18
C ASP A 131 -11.34 9.04 3.97
N GLY A 132 -11.35 9.44 5.23
CA GLY A 132 -10.15 9.53 6.05
C GLY A 132 -9.40 8.21 6.19
N GLY A 133 -10.12 7.09 6.27
CA GLY A 133 -9.55 5.76 6.33
C GLY A 133 -8.76 5.42 5.06
N HIS A 134 -9.35 5.69 3.90
CA HIS A 134 -8.70 5.51 2.60
C HIS A 134 -7.58 6.51 2.36
N ALA A 135 -7.70 7.76 2.81
CA ALA A 135 -6.65 8.77 2.67
C ALA A 135 -5.37 8.39 3.44
N VAL A 136 -5.50 7.80 4.63
CA VAL A 136 -4.35 7.27 5.38
C VAL A 136 -3.82 5.98 4.74
N LEU A 137 -4.72 5.12 4.24
CA LEU A 137 -4.33 3.94 3.47
C LEU A 137 -3.48 4.33 2.25
N ASP A 138 -3.88 5.36 1.51
CA ASP A 138 -3.17 5.91 0.35
C ASP A 138 -1.74 6.31 0.69
N LEU A 139 -1.55 7.02 1.80
CA LEU A 139 -0.22 7.42 2.26
C LEU A 139 0.70 6.20 2.42
N PHE A 140 0.20 5.14 3.05
CA PHE A 140 0.97 3.91 3.26
C PHE A 140 1.19 3.13 1.98
N VAL A 141 0.18 3.02 1.11
CA VAL A 141 0.29 2.35 -0.20
C VAL A 141 1.32 3.06 -1.07
N PHE A 142 1.30 4.40 -1.16
CA PHE A 142 2.25 5.16 -1.96
C PHE A 142 3.67 5.06 -1.42
N ALA A 143 3.85 5.14 -0.10
CA ALA A 143 5.16 4.96 0.53
C ALA A 143 5.71 3.54 0.32
N ALA A 144 4.87 2.52 0.49
CA ALA A 144 5.22 1.12 0.25
C ALA A 144 5.60 0.87 -1.22
N PHE A 145 4.80 1.37 -2.17
CA PHE A 145 5.07 1.25 -3.59
C PHE A 145 6.41 1.88 -3.99
N LEU A 146 6.63 3.15 -3.62
CA LEU A 146 7.85 3.89 -3.99
C LEU A 146 9.10 3.24 -3.37
N SER A 147 9.04 2.86 -2.10
CA SER A 147 10.17 2.19 -1.43
C SER A 147 10.45 0.81 -2.05
N ALA A 148 9.41 0.01 -2.31
CA ALA A 148 9.53 -1.29 -2.96
C ALA A 148 10.13 -1.20 -4.35
N LEU A 149 9.70 -0.24 -5.16
CA LEU A 149 10.25 0.01 -6.49
C LEU A 149 11.74 0.36 -6.42
N VAL A 150 12.11 1.34 -5.60
CA VAL A 150 13.51 1.78 -5.43
C VAL A 150 14.38 0.63 -4.92
N SER A 151 13.92 -0.09 -3.89
CA SER A 151 14.66 -1.22 -3.33
C SER A 151 14.84 -2.36 -4.34
N SER A 152 13.83 -2.64 -5.18
CA SER A 152 13.90 -3.69 -6.21
C SER A 152 14.87 -3.31 -7.32
N VAL A 153 14.85 -2.06 -7.78
CA VAL A 153 15.79 -1.55 -8.79
C VAL A 153 17.24 -1.62 -8.30
N ILE A 154 17.51 -1.19 -7.07
CA ILE A 154 18.86 -1.24 -6.48
C ILE A 154 19.34 -2.70 -6.33
N ALA A 155 18.45 -3.59 -5.86
CA ALA A 155 18.77 -5.00 -5.74
C ALA A 155 19.13 -5.61 -7.11
N SER A 156 18.39 -5.29 -8.17
CA SER A 156 18.68 -5.76 -9.53
C SER A 156 20.03 -5.23 -10.07
N ARG A 157 20.39 -3.97 -9.80
CA ARG A 157 21.67 -3.39 -10.24
C ARG A 157 22.89 -4.02 -9.58
N THR A 158 22.79 -4.32 -8.29
CA THR A 158 23.90 -4.91 -7.52
C THR A 158 24.31 -6.28 -8.08
N VAL A 159 23.35 -7.05 -8.61
CA VAL A 159 23.59 -8.36 -9.22
C VAL A 159 24.32 -8.23 -10.52
N LYS A 160 23.86 -7.32 -11.38
CA LYS A 160 24.47 -7.07 -12.69
C LYS A 160 25.96 -6.73 -12.52
N SER A 161 26.28 -5.86 -11.58
CA SER A 161 27.67 -5.52 -11.26
C SER A 161 28.49 -6.71 -10.73
N ALA A 162 27.89 -7.60 -9.93
CA ALA A 162 28.59 -8.80 -9.43
C ALA A 162 28.85 -9.85 -10.52
N THR A 163 27.97 -9.94 -11.52
CA THR A 163 28.14 -10.88 -12.66
C THR A 163 29.07 -10.36 -13.76
N GLU A 164 29.33 -9.05 -13.82
CA GLU A 164 30.18 -8.42 -14.85
C GLU A 164 31.67 -8.34 -14.46
N VAL A 165 32.06 -8.68 -13.23
CA VAL A 165 33.49 -8.78 -12.85
C VAL A 165 34.05 -10.12 -13.34
N PRO A 166 34.96 -10.16 -14.32
CA PRO A 166 35.59 -11.40 -14.76
C PRO A 166 36.48 -11.93 -13.64
N ALA A 167 36.45 -13.25 -13.41
CA ALA A 167 37.45 -13.92 -12.59
C ALA A 167 38.82 -13.77 -13.28
N GLY A 168 39.61 -12.80 -12.81
CA GLY A 168 41.03 -12.66 -13.15
C GLY A 168 41.88 -13.63 -12.35
#